data_AF-A0A6N2JIG5-F1
#
_entry.id   AF-A0A6N2JIG5-F1
#
_cell.length_a   1.000
_cell.length_b   1.000
_cell.length_c   1.000
_cell.angle_alpha   90.00
_cell.angle_beta   90.00
_cell.angle_gamma   90.00
#
_symmetry.space_group_name_H-M   'P 1'
#
loop_
_entity.id
_entity.type
_entity.pdbx_description
1 polymer ?
#
loop_
_entity_poly.entity_id
_entity_poly.type
_entity_poly.pdbx_seq_one_letter_code
_entity_poly.pdbx_strand_id
1 'polypeptide(L)'
;CHLFLHAIQLLEIKGIIPKSEQVFERAIWAFREAFFTNLEDISDRKVQFAIVKKLGLKSKVIQAQIDSGETYALLSKDFDLVKEHTVSVSPTLIFNEGRQRLNGNVGYRVIEANIRELLHNPADEQSWC
;
A
#
# COMPACT_ATOMS: atom_id res chain seq x y z
N CYS A 1 -10.06 -5.76 -5.63
CA CYS A 1 -10.03 -4.80 -4.50
C CYS A 1 -9.07 -3.61 -4.73
N HIS A 2 -7.90 -3.77 -5.37
CA HIS A 2 -6.87 -2.71 -5.48
C HIS A 2 -7.37 -1.35 -5.94
N LEU A 3 -8.19 -1.30 -7.00
CA LEU A 3 -8.82 -0.04 -7.45
C LEU A 3 -9.56 0.66 -6.30
N PHE A 4 -10.33 -0.06 -5.50
CA PHE A 4 -11.08 0.53 -4.39
C PHE A 4 -10.18 1.01 -3.24
N LEU A 5 -9.10 0.28 -2.96
CA LEU A 5 -8.09 0.71 -2.00
C LEU A 5 -7.41 2.01 -2.47
N HIS A 6 -7.06 2.13 -3.75
CA HIS A 6 -6.55 3.39 -4.31
C HIS A 6 -7.56 4.53 -4.24
N ALA A 7 -8.86 4.26 -4.38
CA ALA A 7 -9.87 5.30 -4.22
C ALA A 7 -9.86 5.88 -2.80
N ILE A 8 -9.59 5.04 -1.79
CA ILE A 8 -9.43 5.46 -0.39
C ILE A 8 -8.10 6.22 -0.21
N GLN A 9 -7.00 5.70 -0.76
CA GLN A 9 -5.70 6.36 -0.73
C GLN A 9 -5.75 7.76 -1.34
N LEU A 10 -6.52 7.92 -2.42
CA LEU A 10 -6.66 9.19 -3.12
C LEU A 10 -7.32 10.26 -2.23
N LEU A 11 -8.15 9.86 -1.26
CA LEU A 11 -8.73 10.79 -0.27
C LEU A 11 -7.65 11.43 0.61
N GLU A 12 -6.65 10.65 1.01
CA GLU A 12 -5.52 11.14 1.79
C GLU A 12 -4.57 11.98 0.94
N ILE A 13 -4.27 11.53 -0.28
CA ILE A 13 -3.42 12.26 -1.23
C ILE A 13 -4.01 13.65 -1.55
N LYS A 14 -5.34 13.73 -1.73
CA LYS A 14 -6.05 14.99 -2.00
C LYS A 14 -6.31 15.83 -0.75
N GLY A 15 -5.93 15.36 0.44
CA GLY A 15 -6.21 16.05 1.71
C GLY A 15 -7.70 16.15 2.06
N ILE A 16 -8.56 15.33 1.43
CA ILE A 16 -9.98 15.21 1.80
C ILE A 16 -10.09 14.59 3.19
N ILE A 17 -9.18 13.67 3.51
CA ILE A 17 -9.00 13.09 4.83
C ILE A 17 -7.54 13.33 5.26
N PRO A 18 -7.27 13.75 6.51
CA PRO A 18 -5.91 13.88 7.01
C PRO A 18 -5.19 12.53 7.03
N LYS A 19 -3.96 12.50 6.53
CA LYS A 19 -3.10 11.30 6.58
C LYS A 19 -2.84 10.81 8.02
N SER A 20 -2.94 11.68 9.02
CA SER A 20 -2.85 11.31 10.44
C SER A 20 -3.94 10.34 10.88
N GLU A 21 -5.06 10.25 10.16
CA GLU A 21 -6.13 9.28 10.44
C GLU A 21 -5.83 7.86 9.94
N GLN A 22 -4.78 7.67 9.13
CA GLN A 22 -4.33 6.37 8.62
C GLN A 22 -5.51 5.52 8.08
N VAL A 23 -6.40 6.16 7.31
CA VAL A 23 -7.61 5.51 6.82
C VAL A 23 -7.24 4.43 5.81
N PHE A 24 -6.24 4.70 4.98
CA PHE A 24 -5.77 3.74 3.98
C PHE A 24 -5.23 2.46 4.63
N GLU A 25 -4.38 2.57 5.66
CA GLU A 25 -3.84 1.42 6.38
C GLU A 25 -4.95 0.64 7.11
N ARG A 26 -5.88 1.35 7.78
CA ARG A 26 -7.05 0.72 8.41
C ARG A 26 -7.94 0.01 7.39
N ALA A 27 -8.11 0.57 6.20
CA ALA A 27 -8.86 -0.07 5.13
C ALA A 27 -8.14 -1.32 4.62
N ILE A 28 -6.82 -1.27 4.37
CA ILE A 28 -6.04 -2.45 4.00
C ILE A 28 -6.22 -3.56 5.04
N TRP A 29 -6.11 -3.23 6.33
CA TRP A 29 -6.30 -4.19 7.41
C TRP A 29 -7.70 -4.82 7.38
N ALA A 30 -8.75 -4.00 7.35
CA ALA A 30 -10.13 -4.48 7.33
C ALA A 30 -10.44 -5.35 6.10
N PHE A 31 -9.86 -5.04 4.94
CA PHE A 31 -9.97 -5.87 3.74
C PHE A 31 -9.27 -7.22 3.88
N ARG A 32 -8.09 -7.25 4.53
CA ARG A 32 -7.37 -8.49 4.81
C ARG A 32 -8.17 -9.36 5.79
N GLU A 33 -8.72 -8.79 6.85
CA GLU A 33 -9.58 -9.53 7.78
C GLU A 33 -10.83 -10.07 7.09
N ALA A 34 -11.51 -9.26 6.28
CA ALA A 34 -12.69 -9.69 5.53
C ALA A 34 -12.37 -10.90 4.64
N PHE A 35 -11.24 -10.88 3.93
CA PHE A 35 -10.85 -11.98 3.04
C PHE A 35 -10.32 -13.21 3.79
N PHE A 36 -9.29 -13.04 4.64
CA PHE A 36 -8.56 -14.14 5.25
C PHE A 36 -9.26 -14.75 6.47
N THR A 37 -10.01 -13.95 7.23
CA THR A 37 -10.66 -14.40 8.46
C THR A 37 -12.14 -14.69 8.23
N ASN A 38 -12.84 -13.80 7.53
CA ASN A 38 -14.29 -13.87 7.39
C ASN A 38 -14.77 -14.55 6.09
N LEU A 39 -13.85 -14.91 5.19
CA LEU A 39 -14.16 -15.52 3.89
C LEU A 39 -15.12 -14.68 3.02
N GLU A 40 -15.09 -13.36 3.17
CA GLU A 40 -15.90 -12.43 2.37
C GLU A 40 -15.28 -12.23 0.97
N ASP A 41 -16.13 -12.11 -0.06
CA ASP A 41 -15.69 -11.79 -1.41
C ASP A 41 -15.33 -10.30 -1.55
N ILE A 42 -14.06 -9.97 -1.31
CA ILE A 42 -13.54 -8.60 -1.43
C ILE A 42 -13.42 -8.11 -2.89
N SER A 43 -13.79 -8.92 -3.88
CA SER A 43 -13.95 -8.48 -5.27
C SER A 43 -15.31 -7.81 -5.50
N ASP A 44 -16.34 -8.18 -4.73
CA ASP A 44 -17.69 -7.59 -4.79
C ASP A 44 -17.71 -6.15 -4.24
N ARG A 45 -18.28 -5.23 -5.02
CA ARG A 45 -18.45 -3.83 -4.65
C ARG A 45 -19.34 -3.64 -3.41
N LYS A 46 -20.32 -4.51 -3.19
CA LYS A 46 -21.20 -4.45 -2.01
C LYS A 46 -20.40 -4.72 -0.73
N VAL A 47 -19.54 -5.74 -0.74
CA VAL A 47 -18.63 -6.07 0.36
C VAL A 47 -17.66 -4.91 0.60
N GLN A 48 -17.05 -4.39 -0.46
CA GLN A 48 -16.14 -3.24 -0.39
C GLN A 48 -16.79 -2.01 0.28
N PHE A 49 -18.02 -1.65 -0.12
CA PHE A 49 -18.75 -0.55 0.50
C PHE A 49 -19.19 -0.83 1.94
N ALA A 50 -19.52 -2.07 2.27
CA ALA A 50 -19.84 -2.46 3.64
C ALA A 50 -18.62 -2.30 4.57
N ILE A 51 -17.43 -2.69 4.12
CA ILE A 51 -16.17 -2.52 4.89
C ILE A 51 -15.92 -1.05 5.19
N VAL A 52 -15.93 -0.18 4.18
CA VAL A 52 -15.61 1.25 4.39
C VAL A 52 -16.71 2.01 5.14
N LYS A 53 -17.96 1.55 5.07
CA LYS A 53 -19.04 2.09 5.91
C LYS A 53 -18.76 1.81 7.39
N LYS A 54 -18.27 0.61 7.74
CA LYS A 54 -17.85 0.28 9.12
C LYS A 54 -16.69 1.16 9.59
N LEU A 55 -15.83 1.62 8.67
CA LEU A 55 -14.74 2.56 8.95
C LEU A 55 -15.18 4.04 8.99
N GLY A 56 -16.48 4.33 8.84
CA GLY A 56 -17.02 5.70 8.89
C GLY A 56 -16.87 6.50 7.60
N LEU A 57 -16.44 5.87 6.50
CA LEU A 57 -16.27 6.55 5.22
C LEU A 57 -17.57 6.65 4.44
N LYS A 58 -17.77 7.80 3.78
CA LYS A 58 -18.94 8.05 2.93
C LYS A 58 -18.75 7.40 1.57
N SER A 59 -19.58 6.41 1.23
CA SER A 59 -19.54 5.68 -0.05
C SER A 59 -19.52 6.61 -1.27
N LYS A 60 -20.28 7.72 -1.24
CA LYS A 60 -20.31 8.71 -2.33
C LYS A 60 -18.95 9.33 -2.63
N VAL A 61 -18.15 9.60 -1.59
CA VAL A 61 -16.84 10.25 -1.74
C VAL A 61 -15.84 9.30 -2.39
N ILE A 62 -15.90 8.01 -2.04
CA ILE A 62 -15.10 6.95 -2.65
C ILE A 62 -15.53 6.71 -4.10
N GLN A 63 -16.83 6.63 -4.36
CA GLN A 63 -17.36 6.45 -5.72
C GLN A 63 -16.92 7.60 -6.64
N ALA A 64 -16.95 8.84 -6.16
CA ALA A 64 -16.47 9.99 -6.92
C ALA A 64 -14.99 9.89 -7.33
N GLN A 65 -14.13 9.28 -6.50
CA GLN A 65 -12.72 9.05 -6.88
C GLN A 65 -12.56 7.99 -7.96
N ILE A 66 -13.43 6.99 -7.97
CA ILE A 66 -13.44 5.93 -8.99
C ILE A 66 -13.95 6.51 -10.31
N ASP A 67 -15.05 7.27 -10.24
CA ASP A 67 -15.70 7.86 -11.42
C ASP A 67 -14.86 8.95 -12.09
N SER A 68 -13.95 9.61 -11.35
CA SER A 68 -13.06 10.62 -11.94
C SER A 68 -11.96 10.04 -12.83
N GLY A 69 -11.73 8.72 -12.81
CA GLY A 69 -10.66 8.06 -13.55
C GLY A 69 -9.28 8.15 -12.89
N GLU A 70 -9.07 9.06 -11.94
CA GLU A 70 -7.78 9.25 -11.27
C GLU A 70 -7.34 8.02 -10.47
N THR A 71 -8.31 7.28 -9.89
CA THR A 71 -8.02 6.02 -9.21
C THR A 71 -7.42 4.97 -10.16
N TYR A 72 -7.89 4.93 -11.41
CA TYR A 72 -7.34 4.04 -12.44
C TYR A 72 -5.94 4.48 -12.85
N ALA A 73 -5.71 5.79 -12.98
CA ALA A 73 -4.39 6.33 -13.28
C ALA A 73 -3.36 6.00 -12.18
N LEU A 74 -3.77 6.12 -10.91
CA LEU A 74 -2.94 5.75 -9.77
C LEU A 74 -2.60 4.25 -9.78
N LEU A 75 -3.59 3.39 -9.99
CA LEU A 75 -3.37 1.95 -10.11
C LEU A 75 -2.48 1.58 -11.31
N SER A 76 -2.62 2.27 -12.44
CA SER A 76 -1.76 2.06 -13.61
C SER A 76 -0.31 2.41 -13.30
N LYS A 77 -0.09 3.53 -12.59
CA LYS A 77 1.25 3.95 -12.15
C LYS A 77 1.92 2.89 -11.27
N ASP A 78 1.17 2.26 -10.38
CA ASP A 78 1.70 1.17 -9.55
C ASP A 78 2.13 -0.04 -10.39
N PHE A 79 1.36 -0.41 -11.43
CA PHE A 79 1.78 -1.46 -12.36
C PHE A 79 3.03 -1.10 -13.17
N ASP A 80 3.21 0.17 -13.50
CA ASP A 80 4.42 0.63 -14.18
C ASP A 80 5.64 0.59 -13.25
N LEU A 81 5.49 0.98 -11.98
CA LEU A 81 6.54 0.84 -10.97
C LEU A 81 6.94 -0.62 -10.72
N VAL A 82 5.97 -1.55 -10.72
CA VAL A 82 6.24 -2.99 -10.63
C VAL A 82 7.14 -3.46 -11.77
N LYS A 83 6.89 -3.00 -13.00
CA LYS A 83 7.71 -3.34 -14.18
C LYS A 83 9.09 -2.68 -14.09
N GLU A 84 9.13 -1.39 -13.79
CA GLU A 84 10.37 -0.60 -13.67
C GLU A 84 11.35 -1.23 -12.67
N HIS A 85 10.84 -1.65 -11.52
CA HIS A 85 11.64 -2.29 -10.49
C HIS A 85 11.79 -3.81 -10.63
N THR A 86 11.20 -4.41 -11.68
CA THR A 86 11.22 -5.85 -11.94
C THR A 86 10.73 -6.66 -10.73
N VAL A 87 9.63 -6.22 -10.11
CA VAL A 87 9.02 -6.92 -8.97
C VAL A 87 8.27 -8.14 -9.49
N SER A 88 8.77 -9.33 -9.15
CA SER A 88 8.20 -10.61 -9.59
C SER A 88 7.53 -11.41 -8.46
N VAL A 89 7.69 -10.99 -7.21
CA VAL A 89 7.14 -11.67 -6.04
C VAL A 89 6.48 -10.67 -5.08
N SER A 90 5.67 -11.16 -4.15
CA SER A 90 5.07 -10.36 -3.08
C SER A 90 5.18 -11.08 -1.72
N PRO A 91 5.42 -10.38 -0.61
CA PRO A 91 5.79 -8.95 -0.56
C PRO A 91 7.23 -8.72 -1.04
N THR A 92 7.52 -7.52 -1.55
CA THR A 92 8.87 -7.06 -1.90
C THR A 92 9.13 -5.70 -1.29
N LEU A 93 10.27 -5.54 -0.64
CA LEU A 93 10.79 -4.26 -0.14
C LEU A 93 12.03 -3.89 -0.95
N ILE A 94 12.06 -2.66 -1.45
CA ILE A 94 13.17 -2.13 -2.25
C ILE A 94 13.73 -0.92 -1.54
N PHE A 95 15.04 -0.92 -1.31
CA PHE A 95 15.74 0.20 -0.68
C PHE A 95 16.88 0.68 -1.57
N ASN A 96 17.34 1.91 -1.29
CA ASN A 96 18.56 2.47 -1.86
C ASN A 96 18.58 2.41 -3.39
N GLU A 97 17.52 2.93 -4.03
CA GLU A 97 17.36 2.98 -5.50
C GLU A 97 17.45 1.59 -6.16
N GLY A 98 17.14 0.52 -5.41
CA GLY A 98 17.17 -0.85 -5.91
C GLY A 98 18.44 -1.63 -5.59
N ARG A 99 19.44 -1.02 -4.92
CA ARG A 99 20.67 -1.71 -4.48
C ARG A 99 20.40 -2.79 -3.43
N GLN A 100 19.35 -2.64 -2.64
CA GLN A 100 18.92 -3.64 -1.66
C GLN A 100 17.48 -4.05 -1.94
N ARG A 101 17.23 -5.36 -1.99
CA ARG A 101 15.90 -5.95 -2.24
C ARG A 101 15.65 -7.11 -1.28
N LEU A 102 14.51 -7.08 -0.61
CA LEU A 102 14.03 -8.17 0.24
C LEU A 102 12.77 -8.74 -0.40
N ASN A 103 12.79 -10.04 -0.72
CA ASN A 103 11.73 -10.73 -1.45
C ASN A 103 11.07 -11.81 -0.58
N GLY A 104 9.75 -11.82 -0.57
CA GLY A 104 8.93 -12.77 0.17
C GLY A 104 8.81 -12.45 1.66
N ASN A 105 8.38 -13.45 2.43
CA ASN A 105 8.15 -13.30 3.87
C ASN A 105 9.49 -13.26 4.63
N VAL A 106 10.09 -12.09 4.69
CA VAL A 106 11.34 -11.84 5.42
C VAL A 106 11.03 -11.46 6.86
N GLY A 107 11.76 -12.05 7.82
CA GLY A 107 11.57 -11.79 9.25
C GLY A 107 11.95 -10.36 9.65
N TYR A 108 11.25 -9.80 10.65
CA TYR A 108 11.42 -8.41 11.11
C TYR A 108 12.87 -8.04 11.46
N ARG A 109 13.64 -8.97 12.05
CA ARG A 109 15.05 -8.72 12.41
C ARG A 109 15.93 -8.41 11.19
N VAL A 110 15.65 -9.03 10.04
CA VAL A 110 16.39 -8.80 8.79
C VAL A 110 16.00 -7.46 8.18
N ILE A 111 14.70 -7.14 8.21
CA ILE A 111 14.17 -5.85 7.76
C ILE A 111 14.77 -4.72 8.61
N GLU A 112 14.75 -4.86 9.94
CA GLU A 112 15.30 -3.89 10.89
C GLU A 112 16.80 -3.65 10.65
N ALA A 113 17.59 -4.71 10.49
CA ALA A 113 19.02 -4.58 10.24
C ALA A 113 19.31 -3.78 8.95
N ASN A 114 18.57 -4.04 7.86
CA ASN A 114 18.71 -3.27 6.62
C ASN A 114 18.36 -1.79 6.82
N ILE A 115 17.25 -1.50 7.52
CA ILE A 115 16.86 -0.10 7.79
C ILE A 115 17.90 0.60 8.67
N ARG A 116 18.42 -0.06 9.70
CA ARG A 116 19.45 0.52 10.59
C ARG A 116 20.73 0.85 9.83
N GLU A 117 21.16 -0.05 8.95
CA GLU A 117 22.32 0.15 8.08
C GLU A 117 22.11 1.34 7.15
N LEU A 118 20.95 1.44 6.50
CA LEU A 118 20.64 2.57 5.61
C LEU A 118 20.61 3.93 6.32
N LEU A 119 20.24 3.95 7.61
CA LEU A 119 20.23 5.16 8.43
C LEU A 119 21.61 5.46 9.03
N HIS A 120 22.47 4.45 9.21
CA HIS A 120 23.86 4.62 9.62
C HIS A 120 24.74 4.87 8.39
N ASN A 121 25.01 6.13 8.08
CA ASN A 121 25.98 6.51 7.05
C ASN A 121 27.15 7.31 7.67
N PRO A 122 27.99 6.68 8.51
CA PRO A 122 29.17 7.35 9.06
C PRO A 122 30.18 7.63 7.94
N ALA A 123 30.69 8.86 7.88
CA ALA A 123 31.60 9.33 6.83
C ALA A 123 32.92 8.53 6.72
N ASP A 124 33.27 7.79 7.77
CA ASP A 124 34.56 7.11 7.93
C ASP A 124 34.47 5.58 7.76
N GLU A 125 33.29 5.01 7.49
CA GLU A 125 33.17 3.58 7.21
C GLU A 125 33.33 3.30 5.72
N GLN A 126 34.30 2.44 5.40
CA GLN A 126 34.44 1.93 4.04
C GLN A 126 33.32 0.93 3.78
N SER A 127 32.33 1.33 2.96
CA SER A 127 31.47 0.35 2.31
C SER A 127 32.33 -0.47 1.36
N TRP A 128 32.18 -1.80 1.35
CA TRP A 128 32.84 -2.65 0.36
C TRP A 128 32.22 -2.41 -1.02
N CYS A 129 32.73 -1.38 -1.69
CA CYS A 129 32.59 -1.05 -3.11
C CYS A 129 33.90 -0.38 -3.55
#